data_AF-A0A257A4E1-F1
#
_entry.id   AF-A0A257A4E1-F1
#
_cell.length_a   1.000
_cell.length_b   1.000
_cell.length_c   1.000
_cell.angle_alpha   90.00
_cell.angle_beta   90.00
_cell.angle_gamma   90.00
#
_symmetry.space_group_name_H-M   'P 1'
#
loop_
_entity.id
_entity.type
_entity.pdbx_description
1 polymer ?
#
loop_
_entity_poly.entity_id
_entity_poly.type
_entity_poly.pdbx_seq_one_letter_code
_entity_poly.pdbx_strand_id
1 'polypeptide(L)'
;MEKWKCIGKEYYDTIAGVPIYFCRKIIYRGMDVTKYIKGMYRSEKNEIWITEYADGDTIAHEVAHAILKKQHPELYELAKKDVEAKIVIEKMVRNIQEEVKEEYLL
;
A
#
# COMPACT_ATOMS: atom_id res chain seq x y z
N MET A 1 6.29 19.45 -3.23
CA MET A 1 7.15 18.48 -2.51
C MET A 1 6.68 17.08 -2.85
N GLU A 2 7.62 16.19 -3.19
CA GLU A 2 7.33 14.77 -3.42
C GLU A 2 6.77 14.16 -2.12
N LYS A 3 5.52 13.68 -2.16
CA LYS A 3 4.82 13.20 -0.95
C LYS A 3 5.33 11.84 -0.48
N TRP A 4 6.10 11.13 -1.30
CA TRP A 4 6.64 9.83 -0.97
C TRP A 4 7.94 9.55 -1.75
N LYS A 5 8.74 8.58 -1.30
CA LYS A 5 10.00 8.16 -1.93
C LYS A 5 10.24 6.66 -1.75
N CYS A 6 10.67 6.01 -2.83
CA CYS A 6 11.28 4.68 -2.82
C CYS A 6 12.79 4.78 -2.60
N ILE A 7 13.27 4.20 -1.50
CA ILE A 7 14.69 4.16 -1.16
C ILE A 7 15.29 2.84 -1.63
N GLY A 8 16.45 2.91 -2.30
CA GLY A 8 17.06 1.74 -2.92
C GLY A 8 16.21 1.22 -4.07
N LYS A 9 15.73 2.12 -4.94
CA LYS A 9 14.90 1.79 -6.09
C LYS A 9 15.74 1.03 -7.11
N GLU A 10 15.36 -0.21 -7.40
CA GLU A 10 16.03 -1.06 -8.39
C GLU A 10 15.01 -1.58 -9.39
N TYR A 11 15.29 -1.48 -10.69
CA TYR A 11 14.45 -2.11 -11.71
C TYR A 11 14.53 -3.63 -11.58
N TYR A 12 13.41 -4.31 -11.80
CA TYR A 12 13.35 -5.77 -11.74
C TYR A 12 12.82 -6.40 -13.01
N ASP A 13 11.62 -6.00 -13.44
CA ASP A 13 10.98 -6.63 -14.59
C ASP A 13 9.91 -5.71 -15.17
N THR A 14 9.31 -6.15 -16.27
CA THR A 14 8.17 -5.51 -16.91
C THR A 14 7.03 -6.53 -17.01
N ILE A 15 5.93 -6.32 -16.27
CA ILE A 15 4.75 -7.20 -16.34
C ILE A 15 3.67 -6.50 -17.16
N ALA A 16 3.22 -7.16 -18.24
CA ALA A 16 2.20 -6.63 -19.16
C ALA A 16 2.53 -5.21 -19.69
N GLY A 17 3.82 -4.95 -19.95
CA GLY A 17 4.30 -3.64 -20.43
C GLY A 17 4.53 -2.59 -19.33
N VAL A 18 4.28 -2.91 -18.07
CA VAL A 18 4.47 -1.99 -16.94
C VAL A 18 5.75 -2.33 -16.17
N PRO A 19 6.73 -1.40 -16.06
CA PRO A 19 7.93 -1.57 -15.25
C PRO A 19 7.61 -1.73 -13.76
N ILE A 20 8.27 -2.71 -13.13
CA ILE A 20 8.20 -3.00 -11.71
C ILE A 20 9.58 -2.76 -11.09
N TYR A 21 9.58 -2.08 -9.95
CA TYR A 21 10.76 -1.72 -9.19
C TYR A 21 10.70 -2.30 -7.79
N PHE A 22 11.85 -2.77 -7.31
CA PHE A 22 12.08 -3.09 -5.91
C PHE A 22 12.23 -1.80 -5.14
N CYS A 23 11.73 -1.79 -3.91
CA CYS A 23 12.03 -0.77 -2.92
C CYS A 23 12.51 -1.42 -1.64
N ARG A 24 13.69 -1.03 -1.16
CA ARG A 24 14.16 -1.47 0.16
C ARG A 24 13.31 -0.86 1.27
N LYS A 25 12.90 0.40 1.09
CA LYS A 25 12.21 1.21 2.10
C LYS A 25 11.33 2.25 1.41
N ILE A 26 10.19 2.56 2.00
CA ILE A 26 9.30 3.62 1.52
C ILE A 26 9.14 4.68 2.59
N ILE A 27 9.43 5.92 2.18
CA ILE A 27 9.17 7.11 2.97
C ILE A 27 7.90 7.73 2.43
N TYR A 28 6.88 7.90 3.25
CA TYR A 28 5.67 8.65 2.94
C TYR A 28 5.61 9.85 3.87
N ARG A 29 5.64 11.06 3.31
CA ARG A 29 5.63 12.34 4.04
C ARG A 29 6.63 12.41 5.20
N GLY A 30 7.86 11.95 4.95
CA GLY A 30 8.93 11.95 5.95
C GLY A 30 8.90 10.76 6.92
N MET A 31 7.84 9.95 6.91
CA MET A 31 7.72 8.78 7.78
C MET A 31 8.04 7.47 7.06
N ASP A 32 8.69 6.56 7.77
CA ASP A 32 8.94 5.20 7.30
C ASP A 32 7.66 4.35 7.41
N VAL A 33 7.04 4.08 6.26
CA VAL A 33 5.81 3.27 6.18
C VAL A 33 6.07 1.84 5.70
N THR A 34 7.34 1.44 5.53
CA THR A 34 7.79 0.15 4.99
C THR A 34 7.05 -1.05 5.58
N LYS A 35 6.80 -1.05 6.90
CA LYS A 35 6.13 -2.16 7.59
C LYS A 35 4.67 -2.37 7.19
N TYR A 36 4.01 -1.33 6.67
CA TYR A 36 2.59 -1.36 6.29
C TYR A 36 2.37 -1.82 4.86
N ILE A 37 3.35 -1.59 3.99
CA ILE A 37 3.23 -1.77 2.53
C ILE A 37 4.00 -2.98 2.00
N LYS A 38 4.49 -3.85 2.90
CA LYS A 38 5.15 -5.07 2.49
C LYS A 38 4.19 -5.92 1.69
N GLY A 39 4.64 -6.46 0.56
CA GLY A 39 3.86 -7.39 -0.23
C GLY A 39 2.89 -6.76 -1.23
N MET A 40 2.98 -5.44 -1.47
CA MET A 40 2.09 -4.71 -2.41
C MET A 40 1.93 -5.40 -3.78
N TYR A 41 3.03 -5.86 -4.40
CA TYR A 41 2.97 -6.71 -5.61
C TYR A 41 3.48 -8.15 -5.42
N ARG A 42 4.28 -8.43 -4.38
CA ARG A 42 4.83 -9.77 -4.09
C ARG A 42 4.67 -10.16 -2.64
N SER A 43 3.41 -10.38 -2.26
CA SER A 43 3.05 -10.76 -0.89
C SER A 43 3.71 -12.06 -0.43
N GLU A 44 3.98 -13.00 -1.33
CA GLU A 44 4.62 -14.28 -1.05
C GLU A 44 6.08 -14.14 -0.60
N LYS A 45 6.76 -13.08 -1.05
CA LYS A 45 8.16 -12.79 -0.67
C LYS A 45 8.28 -11.79 0.47
N ASN A 46 7.18 -11.15 0.86
CA ASN A 46 7.17 -10.09 1.88
C ASN A 46 8.14 -8.93 1.55
N GLU A 47 8.28 -8.64 0.25
CA GLU A 47 9.13 -7.58 -0.32
C GLU A 47 8.27 -6.41 -0.81
N ILE A 48 8.86 -5.22 -0.97
CA ILE A 48 8.14 -4.06 -1.50
C ILE A 48 8.51 -3.93 -2.97
N TRP A 49 7.50 -4.10 -3.79
CA TRP A 49 7.56 -4.01 -5.23
C TRP A 49 6.50 -3.02 -5.65
N ILE A 50 6.82 -2.10 -6.54
CA ILE A 50 5.92 -1.04 -7.00
C ILE A 50 6.01 -0.90 -8.51
N THR A 51 4.96 -0.40 -9.14
CA THR A 51 4.99 -0.01 -10.55
C THR A 51 5.52 1.41 -10.73
N GLU A 52 5.83 1.78 -11.97
CA GLU A 52 6.15 3.17 -12.32
C GLU A 52 5.01 4.16 -12.00
N TYR A 53 3.77 3.68 -11.93
CA TYR A 53 2.57 4.48 -11.64
C TYR A 53 2.29 4.65 -10.15
N ALA A 54 3.02 3.95 -9.28
CA ALA A 54 2.83 4.09 -7.85
C ALA A 54 3.09 5.53 -7.42
N ASP A 55 2.13 6.11 -6.72
CA ASP A 55 2.18 7.49 -6.28
C ASP A 55 1.83 7.62 -4.78
N GLY A 56 1.74 8.85 -4.28
CA GLY A 56 1.41 9.07 -2.88
C GLY A 56 0.01 8.55 -2.51
N ASP A 57 -0.93 8.54 -3.47
CA ASP A 57 -2.27 8.00 -3.26
C ASP A 57 -2.22 6.49 -3.08
N THR A 58 -1.48 5.82 -3.95
CA THR A 58 -1.23 4.38 -3.90
C THR A 58 -0.63 3.98 -2.56
N ILE A 59 0.41 4.69 -2.10
CA ILE A 59 1.06 4.39 -0.82
C ILE A 59 0.09 4.62 0.36
N ALA A 60 -0.69 5.70 0.34
CA ALA A 60 -1.68 5.96 1.39
C ALA A 60 -2.77 4.87 1.45
N HIS A 61 -3.21 4.39 0.28
CA HIS A 61 -4.22 3.35 0.16
C HIS A 61 -3.75 2.01 0.76
N GLU A 62 -2.51 1.59 0.45
CA GLU A 62 -1.92 0.38 1.04
C GLU A 62 -1.72 0.50 2.55
N VAL A 63 -1.29 1.67 3.03
CA VAL A 63 -1.21 1.94 4.47
C VAL A 63 -2.58 1.83 5.13
N ALA A 64 -3.64 2.37 4.50
CA ALA A 64 -5.01 2.28 5.00
C ALA A 64 -5.50 0.82 5.06
N HIS A 65 -5.21 -0.01 4.07
CA HIS A 65 -5.46 -1.46 4.14
C HIS A 65 -4.77 -2.11 5.34
N ALA A 66 -3.49 -1.81 5.56
CA ALA A 66 -2.73 -2.38 6.67
C ALA A 66 -3.29 -1.97 8.04
N ILE A 67 -3.73 -0.72 8.18
CA ILE A 67 -4.39 -0.21 9.40
C ILE A 67 -5.71 -0.95 9.61
N LEU A 68 -6.58 -0.99 8.58
CA LEU A 68 -7.88 -1.63 8.69
C LEU A 68 -7.75 -3.13 9.00
N LYS A 69 -6.80 -3.82 8.37
CA LYS A 69 -6.54 -5.24 8.63
C LYS A 69 -6.08 -5.50 10.06
N LYS A 70 -5.30 -4.58 10.65
CA LYS A 70 -4.87 -4.68 12.04
C LYS A 70 -6.05 -4.50 13.00
N GLN A 71 -6.98 -3.60 12.68
CA GLN A 71 -8.17 -3.31 13.50
C GLN A 71 -9.25 -4.39 13.35
N HIS A 72 -9.43 -4.91 12.12
CA HIS A 72 -10.51 -5.81 11.73
C HIS A 72 -9.98 -6.99 10.87
N PRO A 73 -9.11 -7.86 11.42
CA PRO A 73 -8.56 -9.00 10.67
C PRO A 73 -9.65 -9.97 10.17
N GLU A 74 -10.77 -10.08 10.90
CA GLU A 74 -11.92 -10.91 10.55
C GLU A 74 -12.57 -10.52 9.21
N LEU A 75 -12.60 -9.23 8.88
CA LEU A 75 -13.15 -8.75 7.61
C LEU A 75 -12.30 -9.25 6.44
N TYR A 76 -10.98 -9.27 6.59
CA TYR A 76 -10.06 -9.74 5.56
C TYR A 76 -10.12 -11.25 5.35
N GLU A 77 -10.37 -12.02 6.41
CA GLU A 77 -10.62 -13.46 6.29
C GLU A 77 -11.94 -13.75 5.58
N LEU A 78 -13.00 -12.98 5.88
CA LEU A 78 -14.29 -13.06 5.18
C LEU A 78 -14.14 -12.72 3.69
N ALA A 79 -13.42 -11.65 3.38
CA ALA A 79 -13.19 -11.17 2.02
C ALA A 79 -12.44 -12.17 1.11
N LYS A 80 -11.78 -13.20 1.67
CA LYS A 80 -11.21 -14.29 0.85
C LYS A 80 -12.29 -15.09 0.11
N LYS A 81 -13.51 -15.11 0.63
CA LYS A 81 -14.62 -15.95 0.14
C LYS A 81 -15.82 -15.13 -0.34
N ASP A 82 -15.91 -13.86 0.05
CA ASP A 82 -17.06 -13.00 -0.22
C ASP A 82 -16.64 -11.71 -0.93
N VAL A 83 -17.24 -11.47 -2.11
CA VAL A 83 -16.99 -10.27 -2.93
C VAL A 83 -17.62 -9.02 -2.32
N GLU A 84 -18.78 -9.13 -1.64
CA GLU A 84 -19.41 -7.98 -0.99
C GLU A 84 -18.55 -7.48 0.17
N ALA A 85 -17.95 -8.39 0.93
CA ALA A 85 -16.99 -8.04 1.97
C ALA A 85 -15.77 -7.27 1.42
N LYS A 86 -15.28 -7.61 0.21
CA LYS A 86 -14.22 -6.83 -0.46
C LYS A 86 -14.68 -5.40 -0.74
N ILE A 87 -15.88 -5.22 -1.27
CA ILE A 87 -16.44 -3.89 -1.58
C ILE A 87 -16.59 -3.05 -0.30
N VAL A 88 -17.02 -3.66 0.80
CA VAL A 88 -17.12 -2.99 2.11
C VAL A 88 -15.73 -2.55 2.60
N ILE A 89 -14.74 -3.45 2.54
CA ILE A 89 -13.35 -3.13 2.89
C ILE A 89 -12.85 -1.96 2.05
N GLU A 90 -13.02 -1.99 0.73
CA GLU A 90 -12.58 -0.91 -0.16
C GLU A 90 -13.17 0.45 0.25
N LYS A 91 -14.47 0.49 0.58
CA LYS A 91 -15.12 1.72 1.04
C LYS A 91 -14.52 2.22 2.36
N MET A 92 -14.27 1.33 3.31
CA MET A 92 -13.67 1.69 4.60
C MET A 92 -12.22 2.17 4.44
N VAL A 93 -11.46 1.50 3.58
CA VAL A 93 -10.08 1.87 3.24
C VAL A 93 -10.02 3.25 2.64
N ARG A 94 -10.96 3.63 1.75
CA ARG A 94 -11.00 4.99 1.19
C ARG A 94 -11.20 6.06 2.27
N ASN A 95 -12.00 5.79 3.30
CA ASN A 95 -12.17 6.74 4.40
C ASN A 95 -10.87 6.89 5.22
N ILE A 96 -10.26 5.77 5.61
CA ILE A 96 -8.98 5.76 6.35
C ILE A 96 -7.85 6.37 5.49
N GLN A 97 -7.89 6.18 4.17
CA GLN A 97 -6.91 6.76 3.25
C GLN A 97 -6.92 8.29 3.30
N GLU A 98 -8.10 8.93 3.41
CA GLU A 98 -8.19 10.38 3.60
C GLU A 98 -7.60 10.79 4.96
N GLU A 99 -7.86 10.04 6.03
CA GLU A 99 -7.21 10.27 7.33
C GLU A 99 -5.68 10.13 7.23
N VAL A 100 -5.15 9.12 6.53
CA VAL A 100 -3.70 8.95 6.27
C VAL A 100 -3.12 10.10 5.45
N LYS A 101 -3.93 10.72 4.58
CA LYS A 101 -3.53 11.92 3.84
C LYS A 101 -3.62 13.18 4.69
N GLU A 102 -4.45 13.23 5.73
CA GLU A 102 -4.65 14.41 6.59
C GLU A 102 -3.75 14.39 7.83
N GLU A 103 -3.71 13.29 8.59
CA GLU A 103 -2.96 13.16 9.85
C GLU A 103 -1.43 13.26 9.67
N TYR A 104 -0.90 12.90 8.51
CA TYR A 104 0.53 12.98 8.22
C TYR A 104 0.92 14.39 7.69
N LEU A 105 0.32 15.44 8.25
CA LEU A 105 0.62 16.88 8.05
C LEU A 105 1.22 17.57 9.29
N LEU A 106 1.53 16.82 10.36
CA LEU A 106 2.20 17.32 11.56
C LEU A 106 3.65 16.85 11.62
#